data_AF-A0A7H4MYG6-F1
#
_entry.id   AF-A0A7H4MYG6-F1
#
_cell.length_a   1.000
_cell.length_b   1.000
_cell.length_c   1.000
_cell.angle_alpha   90.00
_cell.angle_beta   90.00
_cell.angle_gamma   90.00
#
_symmetry.space_group_name_H-M   'P 1'
#
loop_
_entity.id
_entity.type
_entity.pdbx_description
1 polymer ?
#
loop_
_entity_poly.entity_id
_entity_poly.type
_entity_poly.pdbx_seq_one_letter_code
_entity_poly.pdbx_strand_id
1 'polypeptide(L)'
;MMILKDKEHVDSVDWLTVAEIIAAAGLNQRDVALVERAFRHSTFCWFGYENGQLIAVARAISDLTWCSYLADVAVHPRCQGKGYGQQLMQSVSDGCGRSAKPSSTRWWIKSAFIAALVLKR
;
A
#
# COMPACT_ATOMS: atom_id res chain seq x y z
N MET A 1 -6.91 -12.78 -10.46
CA MET A 1 -6.03 -11.69 -10.95
C MET A 1 -6.46 -10.42 -10.26
N MET A 2 -5.52 -9.70 -9.65
CA MET A 2 -5.82 -8.48 -8.91
C MET A 2 -5.75 -7.27 -9.84
N ILE A 3 -6.72 -6.36 -9.74
CA ILE A 3 -6.72 -5.06 -10.39
C ILE A 3 -6.28 -4.03 -9.37
N LEU A 4 -5.27 -3.24 -9.72
CA LEU A 4 -4.77 -2.17 -8.86
C LEU A 4 -5.37 -0.83 -9.28
N LYS A 5 -5.86 -0.08 -8.29
CA LYS A 5 -6.29 1.31 -8.42
C LYS A 5 -5.37 2.17 -7.57
N ASP A 6 -4.96 3.30 -8.09
CA ASP A 6 -4.10 4.25 -7.38
C ASP A 6 -4.92 5.27 -6.58
N LYS A 7 -4.26 6.35 -6.15
CA LYS A 7 -4.83 7.42 -5.33
C LYS A 7 -5.98 8.17 -6.01
N GLU A 8 -6.11 8.16 -7.34
CA GLU A 8 -7.22 8.84 -8.02
C GLU A 8 -8.59 8.30 -7.61
N HIS A 9 -8.62 7.07 -7.10
CA HIS A 9 -9.84 6.38 -6.69
C HIS A 9 -10.14 6.50 -5.19
N VAL A 10 -9.36 7.32 -4.45
CA VAL A 10 -9.41 7.42 -2.99
C VAL A 10 -10.81 7.76 -2.45
N ASP A 11 -11.61 8.51 -3.20
CA ASP A 11 -12.97 8.90 -2.78
C ASP A 11 -14.01 7.78 -2.92
N SER A 12 -13.68 6.71 -3.64
CA SER A 12 -14.56 5.54 -3.85
C SER A 12 -14.21 4.35 -2.95
N VAL A 13 -13.22 4.51 -2.07
CA VAL A 13 -12.72 3.43 -1.22
C VAL A 13 -13.59 3.27 0.01
N ASP A 14 -13.94 2.01 0.31
CA ASP A 14 -14.55 1.66 1.58
C ASP A 14 -13.48 1.57 2.68
N TRP A 15 -13.43 2.61 3.52
CA TRP A 15 -12.46 2.74 4.61
C TRP A 15 -12.64 1.72 5.73
N LEU A 16 -13.85 1.21 5.94
CA LEU A 16 -14.08 0.14 6.89
C LEU A 16 -13.34 -1.12 6.44
N THR A 17 -13.52 -1.49 5.18
CA THR A 17 -12.81 -2.64 4.58
C THR A 17 -11.29 -2.45 4.61
N VAL A 18 -10.77 -1.24 4.36
CA VAL A 18 -9.33 -0.96 4.48
C VAL A 18 -8.83 -1.24 5.91
N ALA A 19 -9.52 -0.72 6.93
CA ALA A 19 -9.14 -0.91 8.32
C ALA A 19 -9.19 -2.40 8.72
N GLU A 20 -10.20 -3.13 8.26
CA GLU A 20 -10.34 -4.57 8.45
C GLU A 20 -9.20 -5.36 7.80
N ILE A 21 -8.81 -5.04 6.56
CA ILE A 21 -7.69 -5.69 5.88
C ILE A 21 -6.38 -5.47 6.64
N ILE A 22 -6.12 -4.23 7.08
CA ILE A 22 -4.94 -3.88 7.87
C ILE A 22 -4.90 -4.72 9.14
N ALA A 23 -6.00 -4.76 9.89
CA ALA A 23 -6.10 -5.55 11.13
C ALA A 23 -5.94 -7.06 10.87
N ALA A 24 -6.66 -7.59 9.89
CA ALA A 24 -6.66 -9.01 9.55
C ALA A 24 -5.29 -9.48 9.04
N ALA A 25 -4.54 -8.61 8.37
CA ALA A 25 -3.18 -8.90 7.93
C ALA A 25 -2.16 -8.92 9.08
N GLY A 26 -2.59 -8.68 10.33
CA GLY A 26 -1.72 -8.72 11.51
C GLY A 26 -1.03 -7.38 11.81
N LEU A 27 -1.49 -6.29 11.18
CA LEU A 27 -1.18 -4.95 11.65
C LEU A 27 -2.16 -4.57 12.78
N ASN A 28 -1.80 -3.60 13.62
CA ASN A 28 -2.69 -3.17 14.70
C ASN A 28 -4.04 -2.67 14.15
N GLN A 29 -5.12 -2.97 14.86
CA GLN A 29 -6.43 -2.35 14.63
C GLN A 29 -6.32 -0.84 14.85
N ARG A 30 -6.96 -0.08 13.96
CA ARG A 30 -6.92 1.39 13.97
C ARG A 30 -8.32 1.93 13.72
N ASP A 31 -8.54 3.14 14.21
CA ASP A 31 -9.74 3.91 13.94
C ASP A 31 -9.90 4.18 12.44
N VAL A 32 -11.12 4.02 11.92
CA VAL A 32 -11.43 4.12 10.49
C VAL A 32 -11.15 5.54 9.96
N ALA A 33 -11.51 6.57 10.72
CA ALA A 33 -11.28 7.96 10.32
C ALA A 33 -9.78 8.30 10.31
N LEU A 34 -9.00 7.73 11.24
CA LEU A 34 -7.54 7.85 11.23
C LEU A 34 -6.91 7.14 10.02
N VAL A 35 -7.41 5.97 9.65
CA VAL A 35 -6.97 5.24 8.45
C VAL A 35 -7.25 6.06 7.19
N GLU A 36 -8.50 6.52 7.00
CA GLU A 36 -8.87 7.37 5.87
C GLU A 36 -7.95 8.60 5.77
N ARG A 37 -7.79 9.32 6.88
CA ARG A 37 -6.91 10.49 6.93
C ARG A 37 -5.48 10.15 6.52
N ALA A 38 -4.92 9.04 7.03
CA ALA A 38 -3.56 8.62 6.69
C ALA A 38 -3.39 8.32 5.19
N PHE A 39 -4.36 7.66 4.56
CA PHE A 39 -4.32 7.38 3.13
C PHE A 39 -4.50 8.65 2.29
N ARG A 40 -5.42 9.55 2.65
CA ARG A 40 -5.62 10.81 1.93
C ARG A 40 -4.37 11.71 1.92
N HIS A 41 -3.64 11.73 3.03
CA HIS A 41 -2.40 12.52 3.15
C HIS A 41 -1.13 11.80 2.65
N SER A 42 -1.19 10.51 2.33
CA SER A 42 -0.05 9.80 1.75
C SER A 42 0.16 10.23 0.29
N THR A 43 1.41 10.36 -0.13
CA THR A 43 1.75 10.80 -1.50
C THR A 43 1.24 9.82 -2.54
N PHE A 44 1.39 8.51 -2.26
CA PHE A 44 0.90 7.45 -3.11
C PHE A 44 0.09 6.42 -2.31
N CYS A 45 -0.95 5.89 -2.93
CA CYS A 45 -1.82 4.86 -2.38
C CYS A 45 -2.17 3.87 -3.48
N TRP A 46 -2.28 2.61 -3.13
CA TRP A 46 -2.73 1.54 -4.01
C TRP A 46 -3.76 0.67 -3.32
N PHE A 47 -4.79 0.33 -4.07
CA PHE A 47 -5.94 -0.46 -3.65
C PHE A 47 -6.08 -1.63 -4.62
N GLY A 48 -5.94 -2.85 -4.10
CA GLY A 48 -6.01 -4.08 -4.87
C GLY A 48 -7.38 -4.73 -4.78
N TYR A 49 -8.00 -4.97 -5.94
CA TYR A 49 -9.31 -5.56 -6.07
C TYR A 49 -9.25 -6.93 -6.75
N GLU A 50 -9.97 -7.91 -6.22
CA GLU A 50 -10.22 -9.20 -6.84
C GLU A 50 -11.73 -9.43 -6.89
N ASN A 51 -12.29 -9.69 -8.08
CA ASN A 51 -13.73 -9.88 -8.28
C ASN A 51 -14.61 -8.73 -7.72
N GLY A 52 -14.12 -7.49 -7.83
CA GLY A 52 -14.81 -6.30 -7.32
C GLY A 52 -14.67 -6.07 -5.81
N GLN A 53 -14.03 -6.97 -5.07
CA GLN A 53 -13.79 -6.83 -3.63
C GLN A 53 -12.40 -6.27 -3.36
N LEU A 54 -12.29 -5.33 -2.43
CA LEU A 54 -11.00 -4.85 -1.94
C LEU A 54 -10.33 -5.96 -1.12
N ILE A 55 -9.12 -6.35 -1.52
CA ILE A 55 -8.37 -7.45 -0.90
C ILE A 55 -6.96 -7.05 -0.47
N ALA A 56 -6.47 -5.90 -0.89
CA ALA A 56 -5.11 -5.47 -0.60
C ALA A 56 -4.97 -3.95 -0.61
N VAL A 57 -4.04 -3.44 0.19
CA VAL A 57 -3.73 -2.02 0.28
C VAL A 57 -2.23 -1.81 0.44
N ALA A 58 -1.73 -0.67 -0.05
CA ALA A 58 -0.41 -0.16 0.24
C ALA A 58 -0.41 1.37 0.16
N ARG A 59 0.45 2.03 0.92
CA ARG A 59 0.65 3.49 0.79
C ARG A 59 2.11 3.87 0.97
N ALA A 60 2.51 4.96 0.34
CA ALA A 60 3.83 5.53 0.50
C ALA A 60 3.75 7.03 0.79
N ILE A 61 4.52 7.47 1.78
CA ILE A 61 4.76 8.88 2.09
C ILE A 61 6.07 9.26 1.42
N SER A 62 6.06 10.27 0.56
CA SER A 62 7.22 10.67 -0.23
C SER A 62 7.36 12.18 -0.31
N ASP A 63 8.59 12.66 -0.26
CA ASP A 63 8.97 14.05 -0.55
C ASP A 63 9.17 14.31 -2.06
N LEU A 64 8.88 13.30 -2.89
CA LEU A 64 9.01 13.31 -4.35
C LEU A 64 10.43 13.61 -4.85
N THR A 65 11.45 13.56 -3.98
CA THR A 65 12.78 14.05 -4.30
C THR A 65 13.89 13.13 -3.81
N TRP A 66 13.91 12.82 -2.51
CA TRP A 66 15.03 12.13 -1.86
C TRP A 66 14.64 10.78 -1.30
N CYS A 67 13.41 10.64 -0.78
CA CYS A 67 13.01 9.39 -0.14
C CYS A 67 11.50 9.15 -0.14
N SER A 68 11.17 7.86 -0.06
CA SER A 68 9.81 7.38 0.17
C SER A 68 9.81 6.37 1.30
N TYR A 69 8.83 6.51 2.19
CA TYR A 69 8.54 5.56 3.26
C TYR A 69 7.30 4.77 2.90
N LEU A 70 7.47 3.45 2.80
CA LEU A 70 6.39 2.52 2.55
C LEU A 70 5.70 2.15 3.86
N ALA A 71 4.38 2.27 3.90
CA ALA A 71 3.56 1.98 5.07
C ALA A 71 2.32 1.18 4.69
N ASP A 72 1.77 0.46 5.67
CA ASP A 72 0.47 -0.23 5.60
C ASP A 72 0.29 -1.09 4.33
N VAL A 73 1.32 -1.89 4.02
CA VAL A 73 1.24 -2.93 2.98
C VAL A 73 0.55 -4.14 3.58
N ALA A 74 -0.68 -4.39 3.15
CA ALA A 74 -1.51 -5.46 3.66
C ALA A 74 -2.23 -6.17 2.52
N VAL A 75 -2.27 -7.50 2.60
CA VAL A 75 -3.11 -8.35 1.76
C VAL A 75 -3.98 -9.15 2.70
N HIS A 76 -5.28 -9.20 2.43
CA HIS A 76 -6.24 -9.99 3.20
C HIS A 76 -5.74 -11.44 3.30
N PRO A 77 -5.73 -12.08 4.49
CA PRO A 77 -5.18 -13.44 4.68
C PRO A 77 -5.66 -14.49 3.67
N ARG A 78 -6.97 -14.52 3.39
CA ARG A 78 -7.58 -15.37 2.35
C ARG A 78 -6.99 -15.23 0.93
N CYS A 79 -6.30 -14.13 0.64
CA CYS A 79 -5.72 -13.81 -0.66
C CYS A 79 -4.18 -13.80 -0.65
N GLN A 80 -3.55 -14.19 0.47
CA GLN A 80 -2.10 -14.34 0.57
C GLN A 80 -1.61 -15.58 -0.19
N GLY A 81 -0.29 -15.69 -0.42
CA GLY A 81 0.31 -16.78 -1.20
C GLY A 81 0.11 -16.71 -2.73
N LYS A 82 -0.68 -15.74 -3.23
CA LYS A 82 -0.98 -15.56 -4.67
C LYS A 82 -0.05 -14.57 -5.40
N GLY A 83 1.00 -14.07 -4.74
CA GLY A 83 1.92 -13.07 -5.31
C GLY A 83 1.42 -11.61 -5.27
N TYR A 84 0.25 -11.33 -4.66
CA TYR A 84 -0.32 -9.98 -4.59
C TYR A 84 0.54 -8.97 -3.82
N GLY A 85 1.27 -9.42 -2.80
CA GLY A 85 2.26 -8.57 -2.12
C GLY A 85 3.36 -8.09 -3.07
N GLN A 86 3.87 -8.98 -3.93
CA GLN A 86 4.90 -8.62 -4.92
C GLN A 86 4.34 -7.64 -5.96
N GLN A 87 3.09 -7.83 -6.42
CA GLN A 87 2.42 -6.90 -7.34
C GLN A 87 2.25 -5.50 -6.74
N LEU A 88 1.87 -5.41 -5.46
CA LEU A 88 1.80 -4.14 -4.72
C LEU A 88 3.18 -3.47 -4.65
N MET A 89 4.22 -4.22 -4.26
CA MET A 89 5.58 -3.69 -4.16
C MET A 89 6.11 -3.17 -5.50
N GLN A 90 5.79 -3.85 -6.60
CA GLN A 90 6.15 -3.39 -7.94
C GLN A 90 5.45 -2.07 -8.25
N SER A 91 4.14 -1.98 -8.01
CA SER A 91 3.37 -0.76 -8.27
C SER A 91 3.83 0.42 -7.42
N VAL A 92 4.21 0.16 -6.16
CA VAL A 92 4.82 1.16 -5.27
C VAL A 92 6.12 1.70 -5.86
N SER A 93 6.99 0.79 -6.31
CA SER A 93 8.29 1.12 -6.89
C SER A 93 8.12 1.90 -8.18
N ASP A 94 7.19 1.50 -9.05
CA ASP A 94 6.92 2.15 -10.34
C ASP A 94 6.28 3.54 -10.16
N GLY A 95 5.43 3.72 -9.15
CA GLY A 95 4.85 5.02 -8.83
C GLY A 95 5.90 5.99 -8.25
N CYS A 96 6.70 5.51 -7.29
CA CYS A 96 7.75 6.34 -6.70
C CYS A 96 8.87 6.67 -7.69
N GLY A 97 9.22 5.74 -8.58
CA GLY A 97 10.26 5.93 -9.60
C GLY A 97 9.88 6.96 -10.66
N ARG A 98 8.59 7.06 -11.03
CA ARG A 98 8.11 8.04 -12.02
C ARG A 98 8.20 9.50 -11.55
N SER A 99 8.17 9.74 -10.25
CA SER A 99 8.23 11.10 -9.69
C SER A 99 9.65 11.60 -9.40
N ALA A 100 10.68 10.75 -9.56
CA ALA A 100 12.06 11.07 -9.22
C ALA A 100 12.84 11.72 -10.39
N LYS A 101 13.83 12.56 -10.06
CA LYS A 101 14.79 13.09 -11.06
C LYS A 101 15.78 12.00 -11.51
N PRO A 102 16.25 12.00 -12.78
CA PRO A 102 17.03 10.89 -13.37
C PRO A 102 18.42 10.62 -12.75
N SER A 103 18.98 11.52 -11.94
CA SER A 103 20.39 11.49 -11.54
C SER A 103 20.70 10.78 -10.21
N SER A 104 19.72 10.22 -9.51
CA SER A 104 19.95 9.55 -8.21
C SER A 104 19.96 8.02 -8.35
N THR A 105 21.13 7.45 -8.62
CA THR A 105 21.32 6.01 -8.96
C THR A 105 21.13 5.02 -7.79
N ARG A 106 20.50 5.40 -6.68
CA ARG A 106 20.31 4.48 -5.54
C ARG A 106 19.11 4.88 -4.68
N TRP A 107 17.94 4.40 -5.06
CA TRP A 107 16.75 4.48 -4.21
C TRP A 107 16.73 3.31 -3.22
N TRP A 108 16.89 3.62 -1.94
CA TRP A 108 16.46 2.72 -0.88
C TRP A 108 15.08 3.23 -0.45
N ILE A 109 14.01 2.50 -0.82
CA ILE A 109 12.79 2.55 -0.02
C ILE A 109 13.27 2.20 1.39
N LYS A 110 13.29 3.18 2.30
CA LYS A 110 13.60 2.92 3.70
C LYS A 110 12.39 2.16 4.22
N SER A 111 12.43 0.85 4.03
CA SER A 111 11.36 -0.05 4.40
C SER A 111 11.06 0.19 5.88
N ALA A 112 9.82 0.55 6.18
CA ALA A 112 9.27 0.21 7.48
C ALA A 112 9.50 -1.30 7.63
N PHE A 113 10.27 -1.69 8.64
CA PHE A 113 10.65 -3.07 8.94
C PHE A 113 9.44 -3.99 9.26
N ILE A 114 8.21 -3.51 9.04
CA ILE A 114 6.94 -4.15 9.38
C ILE A 114 6.36 -4.93 8.17
N ALA A 115 6.67 -4.54 6.91
CA ALA A 115 6.13 -5.23 5.73
C ALA A 115 6.56 -6.72 5.64
N ALA A 116 7.67 -7.09 6.27
CA ALA A 116 8.21 -8.45 6.23
C ALA A 116 7.52 -9.45 7.17
N LEU A 117 6.76 -8.99 8.18
CA LEU A 117 6.10 -9.90 9.14
C LEU A 117 4.71 -10.36 8.67
N VAL A 118 4.08 -9.58 7.79
CA VAL A 118 2.70 -9.79 7.30
C VAL A 118 2.64 -10.62 6.01
N LEU A 119 3.71 -10.65 5.23
CA LEU A 119 3.80 -11.39 3.96
C LEU A 119 4.31 -12.84 4.10
N LYS A 120 4.51 -13.33 5.34
CA LYS A 120 5.16 -14.63 5.64
C LYS A 120 4.39 -15.56 6.57
N ARG A 121 3.08 -15.40 6.73
CA ARG A 121 2.24 -16.43 7.36
C ARG A 121 1.29 -17.06 6.36
#